data_AF-A0A132H625-F1
#
_entry.id   AF-A0A132H625-F1
#
_cell.length_a   1.000
_cell.length_b   1.000
_cell.length_c   1.000
_cell.angle_alpha   90.00
_cell.angle_beta   90.00
_cell.angle_gamma   90.00
#
_symmetry.space_group_name_H-M   'P 1'
#
loop_
_entity.id
_entity.type
_entity.pdbx_description
1 polymer ?
#
loop_
_entity_poly.entity_id
_entity_poly.type
_entity_poly.pdbx_seq_one_letter_code
_entity_poly.pdbx_strand_id
1 'polypeptide(L)'
;MTIEEIRDMPITTFMHKLGMKSTKKRGNEVWFHAPYRSDSTPSFCVNTEKNIFNDFGAGVGGDIFTLAGLMINSTDFMTQARYIGEVTNNPIERSEPPKYESEPTVPQFMDVEVKPLSHLALLAYLRERGIPSDIATANCVEIHYRLHDKQYFAIGFPNESGGYEIRNKFFKGSIPPKAVSLIRNGTTTVNVYEGFIDFLSGLTLGNGRSEDNLVLNSVANKEKAYRHLDGYDQIKCWLDNDDAGKKWQGCERIPARRQW
;
A
#
# COMPACT_ATOMS: atom_id res chain seq x y z
N MET A 1 -5.14 -23.14 8.65
CA MET A 1 -3.75 -22.70 8.41
C MET A 1 -3.61 -21.18 8.54
N THR A 2 -2.51 -20.68 9.11
CA THR A 2 -2.13 -19.25 9.17
C THR A 2 -1.24 -18.82 7.99
N ILE A 3 -1.00 -17.52 7.83
CA ILE A 3 -0.12 -17.00 6.77
C ILE A 3 1.35 -17.36 7.02
N GLU A 4 1.78 -17.33 8.28
CA GLU A 4 3.12 -17.74 8.71
C GLU A 4 3.36 -19.22 8.39
N GLU A 5 2.39 -20.08 8.69
CA GLU A 5 2.45 -21.51 8.36
C GLU A 5 2.56 -21.75 6.84
N ILE A 6 1.91 -20.93 6.01
CA ILE A 6 2.06 -21.01 4.55
C ILE A 6 3.48 -20.61 4.13
N ARG A 7 4.02 -19.51 4.69
CA ARG A 7 5.36 -19.00 4.34
C ARG A 7 6.46 -20.00 4.68
N ASP A 8 6.31 -20.69 5.80
CA ASP A 8 7.26 -21.70 6.26
C ASP A 8 7.04 -23.08 5.61
N MET A 9 5.95 -23.26 4.86
CA MET A 9 5.67 -24.50 4.16
C MET A 9 6.73 -24.77 3.09
N PRO A 10 7.39 -25.94 3.11
CA PRO A 10 8.30 -26.31 2.04
C PRO A 10 7.56 -26.38 0.70
N ILE A 11 8.05 -25.68 -0.32
CA ILE A 11 7.46 -25.71 -1.67
C ILE A 11 7.37 -27.16 -2.19
N THR A 12 8.33 -28.03 -1.84
CA THR A 12 8.27 -29.45 -2.17
C THR A 12 7.03 -30.15 -1.61
N THR A 13 6.62 -29.82 -0.38
CA THR A 13 5.38 -30.33 0.24
C THR A 13 4.16 -29.90 -0.56
N PHE A 14 4.10 -28.61 -0.93
CA PHE A 14 3.03 -28.07 -1.75
C PHE A 14 2.96 -28.74 -3.13
N MET A 15 4.11 -28.92 -3.79
CA MET A 15 4.22 -29.65 -5.06
C MET A 15 3.72 -31.10 -4.95
N HIS A 16 4.05 -31.80 -3.87
CA HIS A 16 3.55 -33.16 -3.66
C HIS A 16 2.04 -33.19 -3.39
N LYS A 17 1.49 -32.19 -2.70
CA LYS A 17 0.03 -32.05 -2.50
C LYS A 17 -0.72 -31.77 -3.81
N LEU A 18 -0.08 -31.10 -4.76
CA LEU A 18 -0.56 -30.97 -6.14
C LEU A 18 -0.49 -32.28 -6.95
N GLY A 19 0.05 -33.36 -6.37
CA GLY A 19 0.24 -34.64 -7.05
C GLY A 19 1.52 -34.71 -7.90
N MET A 20 2.39 -33.70 -7.81
CA MET A 20 3.64 -33.66 -8.58
C MET A 20 4.69 -34.60 -7.97
N LYS A 21 5.38 -35.34 -8.83
CA LYS A 21 6.49 -36.23 -8.44
C LYS A 21 7.82 -35.54 -8.72
N SER A 22 8.72 -35.58 -7.75
CA SER A 22 10.09 -35.11 -7.96
C SER A 22 10.80 -36.02 -8.95
N THR A 23 11.48 -35.45 -9.93
CA THR A 23 12.20 -36.18 -10.97
C THR A 23 13.66 -36.43 -10.61
N LYS A 24 14.27 -35.51 -9.85
CA LYS A 24 15.66 -35.60 -9.42
C LYS A 24 15.89 -34.80 -8.14
N LYS A 25 16.83 -35.25 -7.31
CA LYS A 25 17.35 -34.49 -6.16
C LYS A 25 18.88 -34.41 -6.22
N ARG A 26 19.44 -33.23 -5.97
CA ARG A 26 20.89 -33.00 -5.89
C ARG A 26 21.17 -31.95 -4.82
N GLY A 27 21.78 -32.35 -3.70
CA GLY A 27 21.98 -31.46 -2.56
C GLY A 27 20.64 -30.87 -2.09
N ASN A 28 20.57 -29.54 -2.03
CA ASN A 28 19.38 -28.78 -1.64
C ASN A 28 18.43 -28.49 -2.82
N GLU A 29 18.68 -29.04 -4.02
CA GLU A 29 17.85 -28.82 -5.19
C GLU A 29 16.99 -30.05 -5.52
N VAL A 30 15.68 -29.85 -5.67
CA VAL A 30 14.70 -30.86 -6.07
C VAL A 30 14.01 -30.42 -7.34
N TRP A 31 14.02 -31.28 -8.36
CA TRP A 31 13.48 -31.00 -9.68
C TRP A 31 12.10 -31.61 -9.89
N PHE A 32 11.25 -30.91 -10.62
CA PHE A 32 9.89 -31.28 -11.00
C PHE A 32 9.63 -30.89 -12.46
N HIS A 33 8.55 -31.44 -13.01
CA HIS A 33 7.86 -30.80 -14.13
C HIS A 33 7.15 -29.53 -13.66
N ALA A 34 7.03 -28.53 -14.53
CA ALA A 34 6.36 -27.29 -14.16
C ALA A 34 4.86 -27.53 -13.93
N PRO A 35 4.26 -27.06 -12.82
CA PRO A 35 2.89 -27.42 -12.45
C PRO A 35 1.81 -26.62 -13.19
N TYR A 36 2.18 -25.57 -13.93
CA TYR A 36 1.26 -24.65 -14.63
C TYR A 36 1.47 -24.63 -16.16
N ARG A 37 2.38 -25.45 -16.69
CA ARG A 37 2.65 -25.55 -18.14
C ARG A 37 3.18 -26.94 -18.49
N SER A 38 2.99 -27.36 -19.74
CA SER A 38 3.56 -28.61 -20.22
C SER A 38 5.06 -28.46 -20.52
N ASP A 39 5.90 -29.28 -19.90
CA ASP A 39 7.32 -29.42 -20.24
C ASP A 39 7.71 -30.88 -20.52
N SER A 40 8.45 -31.10 -21.61
CA SER A 40 8.96 -32.44 -21.97
C SER A 40 10.15 -32.86 -21.10
N THR A 41 10.89 -31.88 -20.57
CA THR A 41 12.03 -32.09 -19.67
C THR A 41 11.80 -31.33 -18.36
N PRO A 42 12.01 -31.96 -17.19
CA PRO A 42 11.87 -31.29 -15.90
C PRO A 42 12.74 -30.05 -15.81
N SER A 43 12.11 -28.89 -15.67
CA SER A 43 12.77 -27.58 -15.69
C SER A 43 12.46 -26.72 -14.47
N PHE A 44 11.62 -27.22 -13.57
CA PHE A 44 11.23 -26.58 -12.33
C PHE A 44 12.10 -27.08 -11.17
N CYS A 45 12.93 -26.21 -10.60
CA CYS A 45 13.87 -26.54 -9.54
C CYS A 45 13.48 -25.82 -8.24
N VAL A 46 13.33 -26.56 -7.15
CA VAL A 46 13.07 -26.04 -5.80
C VAL A 46 14.35 -26.14 -4.98
N ASN A 47 14.82 -25.02 -4.45
CA ASN A 47 15.87 -25.00 -3.44
C ASN A 47 15.24 -25.15 -2.04
N THR A 48 15.47 -26.30 -1.40
CA THR A 48 14.84 -26.65 -0.12
C THR A 48 15.39 -25.91 1.08
N GLU A 49 16.60 -25.34 0.98
CA GLU A 49 17.20 -24.54 2.05
C GLU A 49 16.67 -23.11 2.06
N LYS A 50 16.55 -22.51 0.87
CA LYS A 50 16.02 -21.15 0.69
C LYS A 50 14.50 -21.10 0.58
N ASN A 51 13.85 -22.25 0.42
CA ASN A 51 12.42 -22.41 0.14
C ASN A 51 11.91 -21.53 -1.02
N ILE A 52 12.66 -21.53 -2.12
CA ILE A 52 12.32 -20.82 -3.37
C ILE A 52 12.36 -21.77 -4.56
N PHE A 53 11.56 -21.48 -5.58
CA PHE A 53 11.61 -22.18 -6.86
C PHE A 53 12.23 -21.31 -7.95
N ASN A 54 12.79 -21.97 -8.97
CA ASN A 54 13.16 -21.40 -10.24
C ASN A 54 12.65 -22.33 -11.35
N ASP A 55 11.84 -21.79 -12.26
CA ASP A 55 11.45 -22.44 -13.50
C ASP A 55 12.35 -21.93 -14.63
N PHE A 56 13.32 -22.76 -15.03
CA PHE A 56 14.27 -22.42 -16.09
C PHE A 56 13.62 -22.38 -17.48
N GLY A 57 12.50 -23.06 -17.69
CA GLY A 57 11.81 -23.04 -18.99
C GLY A 57 10.95 -21.80 -19.20
N ALA A 58 10.48 -21.17 -18.11
CA ALA A 58 9.72 -19.91 -18.16
C ALA A 58 10.53 -18.68 -17.73
N GLY A 59 11.71 -18.86 -17.13
CA GLY A 59 12.55 -17.75 -16.64
C GLY A 59 11.98 -17.04 -15.41
N VAL A 60 11.15 -17.73 -14.62
CA VAL A 60 10.47 -17.18 -13.44
C VAL A 60 10.90 -17.92 -12.18
N GLY A 61 10.84 -17.25 -11.03
CA GLY A 61 11.16 -17.84 -9.74
C GLY A 61 10.53 -17.05 -8.61
N GLY A 62 10.45 -17.66 -7.43
CA GLY A 62 9.83 -17.02 -6.27
C GLY A 62 9.55 -17.97 -5.13
N ASP A 63 8.70 -17.51 -4.22
CA ASP A 63 8.21 -18.29 -3.09
C ASP A 63 6.92 -19.06 -3.45
N ILE A 64 6.33 -19.70 -2.43
CA ILE A 64 5.08 -20.46 -2.57
C ILE A 64 3.88 -19.60 -3.03
N PHE A 65 3.85 -18.30 -2.70
CA PHE A 65 2.77 -17.40 -3.11
C PHE A 65 2.92 -17.00 -4.58
N THR A 66 4.14 -16.69 -5.02
CA THR A 66 4.44 -16.50 -6.43
C THR A 66 4.06 -17.73 -7.25
N LEU A 67 4.39 -18.93 -6.76
CA LEU A 67 4.01 -20.18 -7.41
C LEU A 67 2.49 -20.33 -7.51
N ALA A 68 1.77 -20.14 -6.39
CA ALA A 68 0.31 -20.18 -6.38
C ALA A 68 -0.28 -19.17 -7.38
N GLY A 69 0.22 -17.94 -7.39
CA GLY A 69 -0.21 -16.89 -8.31
C GLY A 69 -0.04 -17.26 -9.77
N LEU A 70 1.06 -17.92 -10.14
CA LEU A 70 1.27 -18.46 -11.49
C LEU A 70 0.24 -19.54 -11.85
N MET A 71 -0.13 -20.41 -10.90
CA MET A 71 -1.07 -21.50 -11.14
C MET A 71 -2.52 -21.04 -11.32
N ILE A 72 -2.94 -20.00 -10.57
CA ILE A 72 -4.31 -19.47 -10.62
C ILE A 72 -4.44 -18.16 -11.41
N ASN A 73 -3.35 -17.71 -12.04
CA ASN A 73 -3.27 -16.43 -12.76
C ASN A 73 -3.79 -15.24 -11.93
N SER A 74 -3.29 -15.10 -10.70
CA SER A 74 -3.71 -14.04 -9.77
C SER A 74 -2.54 -13.42 -9.03
N THR A 75 -2.58 -12.11 -8.86
CA THR A 75 -1.65 -11.33 -8.03
C THR A 75 -2.22 -10.99 -6.66
N ASP A 76 -3.48 -11.37 -6.38
CA ASP A 76 -4.14 -11.13 -5.09
C ASP A 76 -3.62 -12.11 -4.03
N PHE A 77 -2.96 -11.57 -3.01
CA PHE A 77 -2.32 -12.33 -1.94
C PHE A 77 -3.28 -13.27 -1.20
N MET A 78 -4.49 -12.79 -0.86
CA MET A 78 -5.46 -13.60 -0.11
C MET A 78 -6.04 -14.73 -0.97
N THR A 79 -6.15 -14.52 -2.28
CA THR A 79 -6.59 -15.52 -3.25
C THR A 79 -5.52 -16.59 -3.43
N GLN A 80 -4.25 -16.21 -3.53
CA GLN A 80 -3.11 -17.14 -3.55
C GLN A 80 -3.06 -17.98 -2.27
N ALA A 81 -3.18 -17.33 -1.11
CA ALA A 81 -3.16 -17.99 0.19
C ALA A 81 -4.31 -19.01 0.31
N ARG A 82 -5.53 -18.63 -0.11
CA ARG A 82 -6.71 -19.52 -0.08
C ARG A 82 -6.49 -20.76 -0.93
N TYR A 83 -5.97 -20.58 -2.15
CA TYR A 83 -5.64 -21.69 -3.05
C TYR A 83 -4.62 -22.66 -2.43
N ILE A 84 -3.59 -22.14 -1.74
CA ILE A 84 -2.61 -22.99 -1.04
C ILE A 84 -3.29 -23.81 0.07
N GLY A 85 -4.18 -23.17 0.86
CA GLY A 85 -4.94 -23.86 1.89
C GLY A 85 -5.86 -24.96 1.35
N GLU A 86 -6.51 -24.71 0.21
CA GLU A 86 -7.37 -25.69 -0.48
C GLU A 86 -6.56 -26.90 -0.96
N VAL A 87 -5.46 -26.68 -1.67
CA VAL A 87 -4.57 -27.75 -2.19
C VAL A 87 -4.01 -28.62 -1.07
N THR A 88 -3.74 -28.02 0.10
CA THR A 88 -3.11 -28.72 1.22
C THR A 88 -4.11 -29.43 2.13
N ASN A 89 -5.41 -29.38 1.83
CA ASN A 89 -6.51 -29.83 2.68
C ASN A 89 -6.45 -29.21 4.09
N ASN A 90 -5.94 -27.99 4.19
CA ASN A 90 -5.92 -27.21 5.41
C ASN A 90 -6.29 -25.77 5.04
N PRO A 91 -7.60 -25.52 4.82
CA PRO A 91 -8.09 -24.20 4.45
C PRO A 91 -7.55 -23.14 5.41
N ILE A 92 -7.34 -21.94 4.89
CA ILE A 92 -7.05 -20.80 5.76
C ILE A 92 -8.21 -20.73 6.74
N GLU A 93 -7.87 -20.79 8.03
CA GLU A 93 -8.89 -20.62 9.06
C GLU A 93 -9.53 -19.27 8.77
N ARG A 94 -10.85 -19.27 8.52
CA ARG A 94 -11.62 -18.05 8.66
C ARG A 94 -11.58 -17.71 10.14
N SER A 95 -10.48 -17.13 10.59
CA SER A 95 -10.63 -16.05 11.53
C SER A 95 -11.59 -15.08 10.84
N GLU A 96 -12.70 -14.77 11.51
CA GLU A 96 -13.30 -13.45 11.31
C GLU A 96 -12.12 -12.48 11.19
N PRO A 97 -12.11 -11.55 10.20
CA PRO A 97 -11.01 -10.60 10.12
C PRO A 97 -10.81 -10.13 11.55
N PRO A 98 -9.61 -10.31 12.15
CA PRO A 98 -9.43 -9.92 13.52
C PRO A 98 -10.01 -8.53 13.56
N LYS A 99 -11.00 -8.29 14.43
CA LYS A 99 -11.30 -6.92 14.80
C LYS A 99 -9.93 -6.40 15.13
N TYR A 100 -9.39 -5.58 14.25
CA TYR A 100 -8.11 -4.92 14.46
C TYR A 100 -8.43 -3.91 15.57
N GLU A 101 -8.65 -4.40 16.79
CA GLU A 101 -7.95 -3.90 17.94
C GLU A 101 -6.50 -4.37 17.74
N SER A 102 -5.85 -3.82 16.71
CA SER A 102 -4.56 -3.27 17.05
C SER A 102 -4.89 -2.29 18.17
N GLU A 103 -4.59 -2.65 19.42
CA GLU A 103 -3.64 -1.79 20.12
C GLU A 103 -2.58 -1.49 19.07
N PRO A 104 -2.60 -0.29 18.44
CA PRO A 104 -1.58 -0.01 17.48
C PRO A 104 -0.31 -0.12 18.30
N THR A 105 0.56 -1.07 17.97
CA THR A 105 1.98 -0.75 17.93
C THR A 105 2.10 0.33 16.87
N VAL A 106 1.61 1.53 17.22
CA VAL A 106 2.04 2.76 16.62
C VAL A 106 3.55 2.62 16.63
N PRO A 107 4.24 2.75 15.48
CA PRO A 107 5.66 2.98 15.54
C PRO A 107 5.86 4.06 16.60
N GLN A 108 6.50 3.75 17.73
CA GLN A 108 6.70 4.75 18.78
C GLN A 108 7.72 5.73 18.20
N PHE A 109 7.20 6.70 17.45
CA PHE A 109 7.94 7.84 16.99
C PHE A 109 8.35 8.59 18.25
N MET A 110 9.63 8.48 18.57
CA MET A 110 10.21 9.20 19.70
C MET A 110 10.91 10.45 19.18
N ASP A 111 11.01 11.46 20.04
CA ASP A 111 11.75 12.71 19.79
C ASP A 111 11.38 13.34 18.45
N VAL A 112 10.06 13.45 18.21
CA VAL A 112 9.52 14.06 17.00
C VAL A 112 9.78 15.56 17.06
N GLU A 113 10.67 16.03 16.19
CA GLU A 113 11.02 17.44 16.05
C GLU A 113 10.54 17.95 14.69
N VAL A 114 9.69 18.97 14.72
CA VAL A 114 9.11 19.60 13.52
C VAL A 114 9.85 20.90 13.21
N LYS A 115 10.34 21.03 11.98
CA LYS A 115 11.14 22.16 11.49
C LYS A 115 10.56 22.72 10.19
N PRO A 116 10.86 23.98 9.86
CA PRO A 116 10.66 24.47 8.49
C PRO A 116 11.41 23.58 7.49
N LEU A 117 10.73 23.22 6.40
CA LEU A 117 11.31 22.36 5.37
C LEU A 117 12.54 23.01 4.75
N SER A 118 13.73 22.48 5.02
CA SER A 118 14.99 23.03 4.52
C SER A 118 16.02 21.97 4.12
N HIS A 119 15.82 20.72 4.50
CA HIS A 119 16.73 19.62 4.18
C HIS A 119 16.84 19.38 2.67
N LEU A 120 18.06 19.50 2.15
CA LEU A 120 18.34 19.43 0.72
C LEU A 120 17.89 18.11 0.08
N ALA A 121 18.05 16.97 0.78
CA ALA A 121 17.60 15.68 0.25
C ALA A 121 16.07 15.57 0.12
N LEU A 122 15.30 16.21 1.03
CA LEU A 122 13.84 16.21 0.98
C LEU A 122 13.34 17.13 -0.12
N LEU A 123 13.95 18.31 -0.25
CA LEU A 123 13.68 19.26 -1.34
C LEU A 123 14.06 18.66 -2.71
N ALA A 124 15.18 17.96 -2.82
CA ALA A 124 15.58 17.27 -4.04
C ALA A 124 14.56 16.18 -4.42
N TYR A 125 14.07 15.40 -3.45
CA TYR A 125 13.03 14.41 -3.69
C TYR A 125 11.73 15.04 -4.20
N LEU A 126 11.26 16.15 -3.60
CA LEU A 126 10.07 16.86 -4.06
C LEU A 126 10.26 17.44 -5.47
N ARG A 127 11.45 17.96 -5.76
CA ARG A 127 11.81 18.44 -7.10
C ARG A 127 11.82 17.32 -8.14
N GLU A 128 12.35 16.13 -7.81
CA GLU A 128 12.28 14.92 -8.66
C GLU A 128 10.81 14.54 -8.96
N ARG A 129 9.89 14.85 -8.04
CA ARG A 129 8.44 14.66 -8.20
C ARG A 129 7.73 15.82 -8.90
N GLY A 130 8.48 16.81 -9.40
CA GLY A 130 7.94 17.96 -10.11
C GLY A 130 7.31 19.03 -9.22
N ILE A 131 7.56 19.00 -7.90
CA ILE A 131 7.02 19.97 -6.95
C ILE A 131 8.00 21.14 -6.77
N PRO A 132 7.58 22.39 -7.08
CA PRO A 132 8.36 23.60 -6.82
C PRO A 132 8.66 23.82 -5.34
N SER A 133 9.81 24.44 -5.05
CA SER A 133 10.28 24.61 -3.66
C SER A 133 9.38 25.53 -2.83
N ASP A 134 8.82 26.57 -3.45
CA ASP A 134 7.89 27.52 -2.82
C ASP A 134 6.57 26.83 -2.41
N ILE A 135 6.04 25.97 -3.28
CA ILE A 135 4.86 25.14 -2.95
C ILE A 135 5.20 24.16 -1.84
N ALA A 136 6.35 23.50 -1.91
CA ALA A 136 6.79 22.56 -0.89
C ALA A 136 6.94 23.21 0.50
N THR A 137 7.66 24.32 0.60
CA THR A 137 7.92 24.97 1.91
C THR A 137 6.70 25.69 2.47
N ALA A 138 5.76 26.12 1.63
CA ALA A 138 4.50 26.71 2.08
C ALA A 138 3.52 25.67 2.68
N ASN A 139 3.61 24.40 2.26
CA ASN A 139 2.61 23.38 2.60
C ASN A 139 3.15 22.23 3.45
N CYS A 140 4.47 22.09 3.57
CA CYS A 140 5.10 20.99 4.27
C CYS A 140 6.14 21.46 5.27
N VAL A 141 6.36 20.59 6.24
CA VAL A 141 7.41 20.70 7.25
C VAL A 141 8.45 19.61 7.03
N GLU A 142 9.57 19.74 7.70
CA GLU A 142 10.55 18.68 7.86
C GLU A 142 10.40 18.10 9.27
N ILE A 143 10.37 16.79 9.37
CA ILE A 143 10.22 16.09 10.65
C ILE A 143 11.42 15.19 10.86
N HIS A 144 12.10 15.37 11.99
CA HIS A 144 13.10 14.44 12.51
C HIS A 144 12.46 13.58 13.58
N TYR A 145 12.74 12.29 13.58
CA TYR A 145 12.16 11.35 14.56
C TYR A 145 13.08 10.16 14.77
N ARG A 146 12.89 9.45 15.88
CA ARG A 146 13.54 8.17 16.15
C ARG A 146 12.56 7.01 16.02
N LEU A 147 13.02 5.93 15.39
CA LEU A 147 12.30 4.67 15.30
C LEU A 147 13.29 3.51 15.52
N HIS A 148 13.00 2.61 16.47
CA HIS A 148 13.90 1.50 16.84
C HIS A 148 15.36 1.97 17.06
N ASP A 149 15.54 3.01 17.86
CA ASP A 149 16.82 3.64 18.20
C ASP A 149 17.61 4.28 17.04
N LYS A 150 17.03 4.36 15.84
CA LYS A 150 17.63 5.02 14.68
C LYS A 150 16.95 6.36 14.41
N GLN A 151 17.74 7.37 14.06
CA GLN A 151 17.24 8.67 13.66
C GLN A 151 16.89 8.70 12.18
N TYR A 152 15.77 9.35 11.87
CA TYR A 152 15.22 9.50 10.53
C TYR A 152 14.74 10.92 10.33
N PHE A 153 14.61 11.31 9.06
CA PHE A 153 13.97 12.56 8.66
C PHE A 153 13.04 12.32 7.47
N ALA A 154 11.96 13.09 7.41
CA ALA A 154 10.96 13.01 6.35
C ALA A 154 10.28 14.37 6.13
N ILE A 155 9.66 14.52 4.96
CA ILE A 155 8.67 15.57 4.72
C ILE A 155 7.46 15.23 5.56
N GLY A 156 6.94 16.19 6.32
CA GLY A 156 5.68 16.08 7.04
C GLY A 156 4.61 16.95 6.39
N PHE A 157 3.43 16.38 6.21
CA PHE A 157 2.23 17.10 5.81
C PHE A 157 1.20 17.01 6.95
N PRO A 158 0.81 18.15 7.56
CA PRO A 158 -0.04 18.15 8.75
C PRO A 158 -1.47 17.73 8.40
N ASN A 159 -2.14 17.06 9.34
CA ASN A 159 -3.56 16.74 9.28
C ASN A 159 -4.37 17.51 10.33
N GLU A 160 -5.70 17.49 10.20
CA GLU A 160 -6.61 18.27 11.06
C GLU A 160 -6.61 17.84 12.54
N SER A 161 -6.08 16.65 12.84
CA SER A 161 -6.03 16.10 14.20
C SER A 161 -4.65 16.27 14.86
N GLY A 162 -3.75 17.04 14.24
CA GLY A 162 -2.40 17.30 14.77
C GLY A 162 -1.37 16.20 14.50
N GLY A 163 -1.73 15.18 13.71
CA GLY A 163 -0.77 14.20 13.18
C GLY A 163 -0.16 14.65 11.85
N TYR A 164 0.68 13.79 11.27
CA TYR A 164 1.36 14.07 10.01
C TYR A 164 1.39 12.87 9.10
N GLU A 165 1.13 13.08 7.81
CA GLU A 165 1.64 12.16 6.80
C GLU A 165 3.12 12.43 6.57
N ILE A 166 3.95 11.39 6.61
CA ILE A 166 5.38 11.51 6.42
C ILE A 166 5.88 10.77 5.19
N ARG A 167 6.80 11.38 4.46
CA ARG A 167 7.39 10.77 3.26
C ARG A 167 8.83 11.20 3.03
N ASN A 168 9.65 10.27 2.55
CA ASN A 168 10.92 10.56 1.90
C ASN A 168 11.08 9.64 0.68
N LYS A 169 12.26 9.63 0.06
CA LYS A 169 12.55 8.81 -1.12
C LYS A 169 12.34 7.30 -0.91
N PHE A 170 12.51 6.82 0.32
CA PHE A 170 12.53 5.40 0.66
C PHE A 170 11.33 4.94 1.50
N PHE A 171 10.58 5.87 2.07
CA PHE A 171 9.55 5.57 3.05
C PHE A 171 8.32 6.47 2.91
N LYS A 172 7.14 5.90 3.10
CA LYS A 172 5.85 6.58 3.31
C LYS A 172 5.25 6.05 4.61
N GLY A 173 4.77 6.92 5.47
CA GLY A 173 4.12 6.57 6.73
C GLY A 173 3.29 7.71 7.28
N SER A 174 2.86 7.56 8.52
CA SER A 174 2.03 8.55 9.21
C SER A 174 2.41 8.59 10.70
N ILE A 175 2.63 9.79 11.22
CA ILE A 175 2.73 10.06 12.65
C ILE A 175 1.31 10.28 13.15
N PRO A 176 0.83 9.47 14.11
CA PRO A 176 -0.55 9.57 14.58
C PRO A 176 -0.85 10.93 15.22
N PRO A 177 -2.14 11.29 15.34
CA PRO A 177 -3.31 10.54 14.86
C PRO A 177 -3.51 10.62 13.33
N LYS A 178 -4.10 9.58 12.74
CA LYS A 178 -4.47 9.58 11.31
C LYS A 178 -5.77 10.33 11.08
N ALA A 179 -5.72 11.36 10.25
CA ALA A 179 -6.89 12.14 9.84
C ALA A 179 -6.72 12.70 8.41
N VAL A 180 -7.77 13.33 7.90
CA VAL A 180 -7.70 14.11 6.66
C VAL A 180 -7.02 15.46 6.90
N SER A 181 -6.59 16.13 5.85
CA SER A 181 -6.13 17.52 5.93
C SER A 181 -7.12 18.43 5.21
N LEU A 182 -7.48 19.54 5.86
CA LEU A 182 -8.39 20.55 5.33
C LEU A 182 -7.65 21.87 5.13
N ILE A 183 -7.77 22.42 3.94
CA ILE A 183 -7.29 23.76 3.59
C ILE A 183 -8.49 24.54 3.08
N ARG A 184 -8.99 25.47 3.90
CA ARG A 184 -10.21 26.24 3.60
C ARG A 184 -9.86 27.63 3.08
N ASN A 185 -10.35 27.94 1.89
CA ASN A 185 -10.32 29.27 1.27
C ASN A 185 -11.70 29.95 1.34
N GLY A 186 -12.72 29.27 1.86
CA GLY A 186 -14.06 29.81 2.08
C GLY A 186 -14.94 29.77 0.83
N THR A 187 -14.69 28.82 -0.07
CA THR A 187 -15.43 28.68 -1.33
C THR A 187 -16.48 27.57 -1.27
N THR A 188 -17.44 27.56 -2.20
CA THR A 188 -18.41 26.46 -2.32
C THR A 188 -17.93 25.32 -3.21
N THR A 189 -16.66 25.35 -3.63
CA THR A 189 -16.01 24.26 -4.38
C THR A 189 -14.88 23.66 -3.56
N VAL A 190 -14.81 22.32 -3.52
CA VAL A 190 -13.72 21.60 -2.86
C VAL A 190 -13.01 20.65 -3.82
N ASN A 191 -11.68 20.66 -3.80
CA ASN A 191 -10.84 19.65 -4.44
C ASN A 191 -10.51 18.54 -3.44
N VAL A 192 -10.73 17.28 -3.82
CA VAL A 192 -10.40 16.11 -3.02
C VAL A 192 -9.21 15.39 -3.63
N TYR A 193 -8.14 15.25 -2.86
CA TYR A 193 -6.89 14.58 -3.27
C TYR A 193 -6.66 13.31 -2.46
N GLU A 194 -6.11 12.28 -3.11
CA GLU A 194 -5.85 11.00 -2.44
C GLU A 194 -4.73 11.12 -1.38
N GLY A 195 -3.61 11.71 -1.76
CA GLY A 195 -2.49 11.99 -0.87
C GLY A 195 -1.98 13.42 -1.03
N PHE A 196 -1.10 13.81 -0.10
CA PHE A 196 -0.57 15.16 -0.09
C PHE A 196 0.32 15.46 -1.30
N ILE A 197 0.98 14.47 -1.90
CA ILE A 197 1.77 14.69 -3.12
C ILE A 197 0.84 15.09 -4.27
N ASP A 198 -0.34 14.48 -4.38
CA ASP A 198 -1.32 14.79 -5.42
C ASP A 198 -1.87 16.21 -5.22
N PHE A 199 -2.08 16.61 -3.97
CA PHE A 199 -2.40 17.99 -3.61
C PHE A 199 -1.31 18.99 -4.04
N LEU A 200 -0.04 18.72 -3.72
CA LEU A 200 1.08 19.58 -4.14
C LEU A 200 1.20 19.65 -5.67
N SER A 201 0.97 18.53 -6.36
CA SER A 201 0.92 18.49 -7.82
C SER A 201 -0.25 19.32 -8.36
N GLY A 202 -1.42 19.25 -7.73
CA GLY A 202 -2.58 20.10 -8.05
C GLY A 202 -2.23 21.59 -7.96
N LEU A 203 -1.64 22.03 -6.85
CA LEU A 203 -1.18 23.42 -6.68
C LEU A 203 -0.14 23.85 -7.73
N THR A 204 0.72 22.92 -8.14
CA THR A 204 1.75 23.13 -9.17
C THR A 204 1.11 23.37 -10.53
N LEU A 205 0.04 22.62 -10.85
CA LEU A 205 -0.73 22.76 -12.08
C LEU A 205 -1.74 23.92 -12.05
N GLY A 206 -1.85 24.63 -10.93
CA GLY A 206 -2.76 25.77 -10.76
C GLY A 206 -4.14 25.41 -10.20
N ASN A 207 -4.40 24.16 -9.86
CA ASN A 207 -5.64 23.72 -9.22
C ASN A 207 -5.60 23.98 -7.72
N GLY A 208 -6.76 24.27 -7.10
CA GLY A 208 -6.87 24.32 -5.64
C GLY A 208 -6.18 25.52 -4.98
N ARG A 209 -5.79 26.54 -5.75
CA ARG A 209 -5.19 27.78 -5.22
C ARG A 209 -6.22 28.70 -4.59
N SER A 210 -7.45 28.70 -5.11
CA SER A 210 -8.55 29.53 -4.64
C SER A 210 -9.68 28.72 -4.02
N GLU A 211 -9.84 27.45 -4.42
CA GLU A 211 -10.88 26.58 -3.88
C GLU A 211 -10.44 25.92 -2.58
N ASP A 212 -11.40 25.35 -1.84
CA ASP A 212 -11.09 24.55 -0.67
C ASP A 212 -10.41 23.24 -1.10
N ASN A 213 -9.58 22.67 -0.24
CA ASN A 213 -8.90 21.41 -0.51
C ASN A 213 -9.05 20.45 0.67
N LEU A 214 -9.41 19.22 0.35
CA LEU A 214 -9.48 18.09 1.25
C LEU A 214 -8.48 17.04 0.79
N VAL A 215 -7.50 16.72 1.63
CA VAL A 215 -6.52 15.67 1.36
C VAL A 215 -6.88 14.45 2.21
N LEU A 216 -7.16 13.32 1.57
CA LEU A 216 -7.59 12.11 2.27
C LEU A 216 -6.47 11.55 3.16
N ASN A 217 -5.21 11.72 2.75
CA ASN A 217 -3.99 11.16 3.37
C ASN A 217 -3.90 9.62 3.29
N SER A 218 -5.04 8.94 3.20
CA SER A 218 -5.19 7.53 2.90
C SER A 218 -6.63 7.26 2.49
N VAL A 219 -6.86 6.29 1.59
CA VAL A 219 -8.20 5.76 1.30
C VAL A 219 -8.92 5.20 2.54
N ALA A 220 -8.22 4.92 3.63
CA ALA A 220 -8.84 4.52 4.91
C ALA A 220 -9.61 5.67 5.58
N ASN A 221 -9.33 6.93 5.24
CA ASN A 221 -10.01 8.10 5.82
C ASN A 221 -11.28 8.52 5.05
N LYS A 222 -11.74 7.71 4.08
CA LYS A 222 -12.91 8.03 3.23
C LYS A 222 -14.16 8.39 4.04
N GLU A 223 -14.47 7.65 5.09
CA GLU A 223 -15.65 7.93 5.93
C GLU A 223 -15.50 9.24 6.72
N LYS A 224 -14.29 9.56 7.17
CA LYS A 224 -13.99 10.82 7.85
C LYS A 224 -14.10 12.00 6.88
N ALA A 225 -13.69 11.80 5.63
CA ALA A 225 -13.75 12.80 4.57
C ALA A 225 -15.19 13.21 4.25
N TYR A 226 -16.14 12.28 4.19
CA TYR A 226 -17.54 12.60 3.83
C TYR A 226 -18.18 13.64 4.76
N ARG A 227 -17.84 13.63 6.05
CA ARG A 227 -18.35 14.60 7.04
C ARG A 227 -17.96 16.05 6.72
N HIS A 228 -16.90 16.23 5.94
CA HIS A 228 -16.39 17.54 5.54
C HIS A 228 -16.89 17.98 4.16
N LEU A 229 -17.53 17.09 3.41
CA LEU A 229 -18.00 17.36 2.05
C LEU A 229 -19.43 17.90 2.01
N ASP A 230 -20.17 17.77 3.11
CA ASP A 230 -21.51 18.33 3.24
C ASP A 230 -21.48 19.86 3.11
N GLY A 231 -22.31 20.40 2.21
CA GLY A 231 -22.46 21.84 2.00
C GLY A 231 -21.62 22.45 0.88
N TYR A 232 -20.76 21.66 0.21
CA TYR A 232 -20.12 22.11 -1.03
C TYR A 232 -21.06 21.93 -2.24
N ASP A 233 -21.12 22.94 -3.11
CA ASP A 233 -21.89 22.89 -4.35
C ASP A 233 -21.19 22.03 -5.41
N GLN A 234 -19.86 22.05 -5.40
CA GLN A 234 -19.03 21.31 -6.34
C GLN A 234 -17.89 20.58 -5.63
N ILE A 235 -17.75 19.30 -5.93
CA ILE A 235 -16.65 18.45 -5.45
C ILE A 235 -15.86 18.00 -6.68
N LYS A 236 -14.56 18.32 -6.73
CA LYS A 236 -13.62 17.96 -7.81
C LYS A 236 -12.63 16.93 -7.29
N CYS A 237 -12.43 15.82 -8.00
CA CYS A 237 -11.79 14.66 -7.39
C CYS A 237 -10.55 14.23 -8.17
N TRP A 238 -9.43 14.18 -7.46
CA TRP A 238 -8.08 13.94 -7.97
C TRP A 238 -7.52 12.69 -7.27
N LEU A 239 -8.06 11.53 -7.65
CA LEU A 239 -7.74 10.24 -7.05
C LEU A 239 -7.01 9.33 -8.04
N ASP A 240 -6.33 8.31 -7.52
CA ASP A 240 -5.64 7.34 -8.36
C ASP A 240 -6.62 6.59 -9.27
N ASN A 241 -6.20 6.27 -10.49
CA ASN A 241 -7.02 5.53 -11.47
C ASN A 241 -7.00 4.01 -11.21
N ASP A 242 -7.06 3.62 -9.94
CA ASP A 242 -7.12 2.24 -9.48
C ASP A 242 -8.53 1.89 -8.98
N ASP A 243 -8.74 0.65 -8.55
CA ASP A 243 -10.04 0.21 -8.06
C ASP A 243 -10.48 0.95 -6.80
N ALA A 244 -9.54 1.41 -5.97
CA ALA A 244 -9.84 2.15 -4.75
C ALA A 244 -10.33 3.57 -5.07
N GLY A 245 -9.70 4.26 -6.02
CA GLY A 245 -10.11 5.57 -6.53
C GLY A 245 -11.41 5.50 -7.34
N LYS A 246 -11.56 4.50 -8.23
CA LYS A 246 -12.79 4.28 -9.01
C LYS A 246 -14.00 3.97 -8.13
N LYS A 247 -13.84 3.18 -7.06
CA LYS A 247 -14.92 2.93 -6.09
C LYS A 247 -15.37 4.21 -5.38
N TRP A 248 -14.46 5.16 -5.17
CA TRP A 248 -14.79 6.44 -4.56
C TRP A 248 -15.47 7.38 -5.56
N GLN A 249 -14.96 7.49 -6.79
CA GLN A 249 -15.62 8.24 -7.87
C GLN A 249 -17.02 7.67 -8.19
N GLY A 250 -17.19 6.35 -8.12
CA GLY A 250 -18.50 5.69 -8.27
C GLY A 250 -19.52 6.04 -7.18
N CYS A 251 -19.06 6.55 -6.02
CA CYS A 251 -19.92 7.11 -4.98
C CYS A 251 -20.33 8.58 -5.24
N GLU A 252 -19.85 9.24 -6.28
CA GLU A 252 -20.28 10.60 -6.68
C GLU A 252 -21.73 10.65 -7.20
N ARG A 253 -22.44 9.51 -7.25
CA ARG A 253 -23.91 9.48 -7.26
C ARG A 253 -24.52 9.57 -5.85
N ILE A 254 -23.87 10.24 -4.90
CA ILE A 254 -24.56 10.72 -3.70
C ILE A 254 -25.43 11.90 -4.17
N PRO A 255 -26.77 11.76 -4.22
CA PRO A 255 -27.61 12.87 -4.57
C PRO A 255 -27.47 13.90 -3.46
N ALA A 256 -27.03 15.10 -3.80
CA ALA A 256 -27.38 16.27 -3.03
C ALA A 256 -28.90 16.21 -2.78
N ARG A 257 -29.29 16.12 -1.50
CA ARG A 257 -30.65 15.93 -0.95
C ARG A 257 -31.04 14.49 -0.64
N ARG A 258 -30.93 14.15 0.65
CA ARG A 258 -32.09 13.63 1.40
C ARG A 258 -32.24 14.44 2.68
N GLN A 259 -33.24 15.30 2.70
CA GLN A 259 -33.82 15.85 3.92
C GLN A 259 -34.37 14.69 4.76
N TRP A 260 -34.04 14.67 6.05
CA TRP A 260 -34.93 14.29 7.13
C TRP A 260 -34.81 15.36 8.20
#